data_AF-A0A2V9W7Q2-F1
#
_entry.id   AF-A0A2V9W7Q2-F1
#
_cell.length_a   1.000
_cell.length_b   1.000
_cell.length_c   1.000
_cell.angle_alpha   90.00
_cell.angle_beta   90.00
_cell.angle_gamma   90.00
#
_symmetry.space_group_name_H-M   'P 1'
#
loop_
_entity.id
_entity.type
_entity.pdbx_description
1 polymer ?
#
loop_
_entity_poly.entity_id
_entity_poly.type
_entity_poly.pdbx_seq_one_letter_code
_entity_poly.pdbx_strand_id
1 'polypeptide(L)'
;MTSRALLKAAVAAVSPGGRIFVGDVRNLPLLKAFHASVQCHRAEGGTRKSQLRHLIENDVELDAELVIDPAFFVALKDQDDRISDVEIFLKRGHSQNELTRFRYDAFLHVEATHRPSPPDAWLDWRQERLTLADLKRRLASNPRALGVRGIPNARLVVAVKALDWLASEEGPETLEGFKRAMASACDEAIEPELLWSLAEKHGYALELCYSSTGSDARIDALFRKGDILVPDAVFWGRQANSPAKPWAAYANNPLKVKLVRDLRPRLRKYLGEALPDYMVPGDFVILERLPLTPNGKVDRKALPAPGSTVATAAVYVPPETPTEKVLAELWQRILRIDRVGTKDNFFESGGHSLLAMQLVGRIRDRFGVDLPLKNLFQRPQLSDLAARIDILSSTARARQETATARLAAGFEYGEV
;
A
#
# COMPACT_ATOMS: atom_id res chain seq x y z
N MET A 1 -18.83 1.15 13.80
CA MET A 1 -19.22 -0.27 13.99
C MET A 1 -18.12 -1.12 13.38
N THR A 2 -17.48 -2.01 14.14
CA THR A 2 -16.34 -2.81 13.63
C THR A 2 -16.86 -3.95 12.74
N SER A 3 -16.09 -4.38 11.74
CA SER A 3 -16.46 -5.45 10.80
C SER A 3 -16.86 -6.75 11.52
N ARG A 4 -16.26 -7.02 12.69
CA ARG A 4 -16.62 -8.13 13.58
C ARG A 4 -18.05 -8.05 14.12
N ALA A 5 -18.50 -6.86 14.53
CA ALA A 5 -19.86 -6.69 15.08
C ALA A 5 -20.92 -6.93 14.00
N LEU A 6 -20.65 -6.50 12.77
CA LEU A 6 -21.52 -6.75 11.63
C LEU A 6 -21.65 -8.25 11.33
N LEU A 7 -20.53 -8.98 11.27
CA LEU A 7 -20.55 -10.41 10.98
C LEU A 7 -21.23 -11.21 12.10
N LYS A 8 -21.02 -10.84 13.37
CA LYS A 8 -21.77 -11.45 14.48
C LYS A 8 -23.28 -11.24 14.37
N ALA A 9 -23.70 -10.04 13.98
CA ALA A 9 -25.12 -9.76 13.73
C ALA A 9 -25.65 -10.57 12.52
N ALA A 10 -24.84 -10.74 11.47
CA ALA A 10 -25.20 -11.57 10.32
C ALA A 10 -25.34 -13.05 10.68
N VAL A 11 -24.39 -13.62 11.46
CA VAL A 11 -24.49 -14.99 12.00
C VAL A 11 -25.74 -15.15 12.85
N ALA A 12 -26.07 -14.14 13.67
CA ALA A 12 -27.28 -14.16 14.47
C ALA A 12 -28.57 -14.24 13.64
N ALA A 13 -28.58 -13.64 12.45
CA ALA A 13 -29.74 -13.56 11.56
C ALA A 13 -29.90 -14.78 10.63
N VAL A 14 -28.88 -15.64 10.50
CA VAL A 14 -28.89 -16.79 9.60
C VAL A 14 -29.42 -18.02 10.33
N SER A 15 -30.35 -18.74 9.69
CA SER A 15 -30.89 -20.01 10.19
C SER A 15 -29.82 -21.12 10.17
N PRO A 16 -29.92 -22.13 11.05
CA PRO A 16 -29.03 -23.30 11.02
C PRO A 16 -29.00 -23.96 9.62
N GLY A 17 -27.80 -24.34 9.17
CA GLY A 17 -27.54 -24.84 7.81
C GLY A 17 -27.37 -23.74 6.75
N GLY A 18 -27.56 -22.47 7.11
CA GLY A 18 -27.33 -21.34 6.22
C GLY A 18 -25.85 -20.97 6.07
N ARG A 19 -25.57 -20.08 5.11
CA ARG A 19 -24.23 -19.57 4.81
C ARG A 19 -24.20 -18.06 4.66
N ILE A 20 -23.10 -17.44 5.07
CA ILE A 20 -22.81 -16.02 4.86
C ILE A 20 -21.72 -15.91 3.82
N PHE A 21 -21.98 -15.16 2.75
CA PHE A 21 -21.00 -14.85 1.73
C PHE A 21 -20.41 -13.45 1.95
N VAL A 22 -19.09 -13.37 2.01
CA VAL A 22 -18.33 -12.12 2.08
C VAL A 22 -17.45 -12.05 0.84
N GLY A 23 -17.94 -11.33 -0.16
CA GLY A 23 -17.29 -11.24 -1.45
C GLY A 23 -16.26 -10.13 -1.56
N ASP A 24 -15.31 -10.30 -2.48
CA ASP A 24 -14.41 -9.24 -2.97
C ASP A 24 -13.53 -8.60 -1.88
N VAL A 25 -13.03 -9.45 -0.97
CA VAL A 25 -12.23 -9.00 0.17
C VAL A 25 -10.78 -8.83 -0.24
N ARG A 26 -10.18 -7.66 0.06
CA ARG A 26 -8.74 -7.43 -0.15
C ARG A 26 -7.90 -8.20 0.87
N ASN A 27 -6.85 -8.88 0.40
CA ASN A 27 -6.02 -9.77 1.19
C ASN A 27 -4.88 -9.03 1.93
N LEU A 28 -4.94 -8.99 3.26
CA LEU A 28 -3.98 -8.23 4.08
C LEU A 28 -2.54 -8.75 3.97
N PRO A 29 -2.25 -10.07 4.11
CA PRO A 29 -0.93 -10.63 3.81
C PRO A 29 -0.34 -10.21 2.46
N LEU A 30 -1.19 -9.98 1.45
CA LEU A 30 -0.75 -9.60 0.10
C LEU A 30 -0.74 -8.09 -0.15
N LEU A 31 -1.08 -7.25 0.82
CA LEU A 31 -1.20 -5.81 0.65
C LEU A 31 0.11 -5.16 0.17
N LYS A 32 1.25 -5.53 0.78
CA LYS A 32 2.57 -5.02 0.38
C LYS A 32 2.92 -5.48 -1.04
N ALA A 33 2.56 -6.71 -1.41
CA ALA A 33 2.81 -7.27 -2.74
C ALA A 33 1.94 -6.59 -3.81
N PHE A 34 0.70 -6.23 -3.47
CA PHE A 34 -0.16 -5.42 -4.33
C PHE A 34 0.49 -4.07 -4.64
N HIS A 35 0.88 -3.31 -3.61
CA HIS A 35 1.51 -2.00 -3.80
C HIS A 35 2.86 -2.09 -4.51
N ALA A 36 3.66 -3.14 -4.24
CA ALA A 36 4.85 -3.43 -5.02
C ALA A 36 4.55 -3.68 -6.50
N SER A 37 3.51 -4.44 -6.82
CA SER A 37 3.10 -4.66 -8.21
C SER A 37 2.68 -3.37 -8.91
N VAL A 38 1.97 -2.48 -8.22
CA VAL A 38 1.54 -1.18 -8.74
C VAL A 38 2.75 -0.28 -8.99
N GLN A 39 3.64 -0.15 -8.00
CA GLN A 39 4.81 0.71 -8.08
C GLN A 39 5.82 0.22 -9.13
N CYS A 40 6.07 -1.08 -9.23
CA CYS A 40 6.91 -1.66 -10.28
C CYS A 40 6.35 -1.42 -11.70
N HIS A 41 5.04 -1.24 -11.85
CA HIS A 41 4.40 -0.93 -13.12
C HIS A 41 4.46 0.56 -13.46
N ARG A 42 4.22 1.44 -12.47
CA ARG A 42 4.18 2.90 -12.64
C ARG A 42 5.56 3.55 -12.69
N ALA A 43 6.53 3.02 -11.95
CA ALA A 43 7.83 3.64 -11.81
C ALA A 43 8.71 3.45 -13.05
N GLU A 44 9.55 4.44 -13.32
CA GLU A 44 10.55 4.40 -14.40
C GLU A 44 11.61 3.33 -14.14
N GLY A 45 12.19 2.77 -15.21
CA GLY A 45 13.18 1.68 -15.10
C GLY A 45 14.41 2.04 -14.25
N GLY A 46 14.83 3.31 -14.27
CA GLY A 46 15.96 3.81 -13.48
C GLY A 46 15.66 4.00 -11.98
N THR A 47 14.44 3.75 -11.53
CA THR A 47 14.06 3.90 -10.11
C THR A 47 14.88 2.96 -9.24
N ARG A 48 15.52 3.52 -8.21
CA ARG A 48 16.35 2.77 -7.27
C ARG A 48 15.49 1.95 -6.30
N LYS A 49 16.06 0.84 -5.86
CA LYS A 49 15.49 -0.09 -4.88
C LYS A 49 15.02 0.60 -3.59
N SER A 50 15.86 1.46 -3.01
CA SER A 50 15.53 2.21 -1.78
C SER A 50 14.34 3.16 -1.96
N GLN A 51 14.33 3.90 -3.08
CA GLN A 51 13.25 4.81 -3.43
C GLN A 51 11.94 4.03 -3.63
N LEU A 52 11.99 2.91 -4.35
CA LEU A 52 10.81 2.07 -4.60
C LEU A 52 10.26 1.48 -3.29
N ARG A 53 11.13 1.04 -2.38
CA ARG A 53 10.75 0.56 -1.04
C ARG A 53 9.99 1.63 -0.26
N HIS A 54 10.50 2.86 -0.25
CA HIS A 54 9.87 3.99 0.43
C HIS A 54 8.48 4.31 -0.14
N LEU A 55 8.33 4.30 -1.48
CA LEU A 55 7.03 4.52 -2.14
C LEU A 55 6.01 3.44 -1.76
N ILE A 56 6.43 2.17 -1.72
CA ILE A 56 5.55 1.04 -1.36
C ILE A 56 5.13 1.12 0.11
N GLU A 57 6.07 1.42 1.02
CA GLU A 57 5.77 1.58 2.44
C GLU A 57 4.77 2.71 2.68
N ASN A 58 4.95 3.84 2.00
CA ASN A 58 4.00 4.94 2.05
C ASN A 58 2.60 4.55 1.55
N ASP A 59 2.50 3.87 0.40
CA ASP A 59 1.21 3.45 -0.14
C ASP A 59 0.49 2.44 0.76
N VAL A 60 1.23 1.54 1.42
CA VAL A 60 0.67 0.59 2.40
C VAL A 60 0.12 1.33 3.62
N GLU A 61 0.86 2.30 4.16
CA GLU A 61 0.44 3.08 5.32
C GLU A 61 -0.77 3.97 5.03
N LEU A 62 -0.85 4.51 3.80
CA LEU A 62 -1.92 5.40 3.36
C LEU A 62 -3.11 4.65 2.72
N ASP A 63 -3.13 3.32 2.75
CA ASP A 63 -4.23 2.54 2.18
C ASP A 63 -5.54 2.85 2.92
N ALA A 64 -6.47 3.48 2.19
CA ALA A 64 -7.70 4.00 2.74
C ALA A 64 -8.88 3.01 2.68
N GLU A 65 -8.67 1.80 2.16
CA GLU A 65 -9.71 0.78 2.08
C GLU A 65 -9.53 -0.27 3.17
N LEU A 66 -10.61 -0.99 3.51
CA LEU A 66 -10.53 -2.08 4.46
C LEU A 66 -9.91 -3.31 3.80
N VAL A 67 -8.84 -3.83 4.41
CA VAL A 67 -8.10 -5.01 3.97
C VAL A 67 -8.08 -6.01 5.13
N ILE A 68 -8.42 -7.27 4.87
CA ILE A 68 -8.66 -8.30 5.89
C ILE A 68 -7.79 -9.53 5.62
N ASP A 69 -7.07 -10.00 6.64
CA ASP A 69 -6.34 -11.27 6.62
C ASP A 69 -7.37 -12.42 6.58
N PRO A 70 -7.28 -13.40 5.66
CA PRO A 70 -8.15 -14.57 5.66
C PRO A 70 -8.23 -15.28 7.03
N ALA A 71 -7.17 -15.21 7.84
CA ALA A 71 -7.13 -15.74 9.20
C ALA A 71 -8.15 -15.11 10.15
N PHE A 72 -8.66 -13.92 9.81
CA PHE A 72 -9.76 -13.25 10.51
C PHE A 72 -10.99 -14.15 10.61
N PHE A 73 -11.38 -14.79 9.51
CA PHE A 73 -12.60 -15.60 9.45
C PHE A 73 -12.44 -16.90 10.24
N VAL A 74 -11.26 -17.51 10.18
CA VAL A 74 -10.91 -18.68 11.00
C VAL A 74 -10.93 -18.32 12.48
N ALA A 75 -10.33 -17.19 12.87
CA ALA A 75 -10.36 -16.72 14.25
C ALA A 75 -11.78 -16.35 14.72
N LEU A 76 -12.64 -15.86 13.82
CA LEU A 76 -14.04 -15.57 14.13
C LEU A 76 -14.81 -16.86 14.41
N LYS A 77 -14.58 -17.91 13.62
CA LYS A 77 -15.13 -19.24 13.85
C LYS A 77 -14.71 -19.80 15.21
N ASP A 78 -13.44 -19.65 15.59
CA ASP A 78 -12.95 -20.13 16.89
C ASP A 78 -13.52 -19.35 18.10
N GLN A 79 -14.18 -18.21 17.87
CA GLN A 79 -14.86 -17.42 18.91
C GLN A 79 -16.38 -17.58 18.94
N ASP A 80 -16.99 -18.19 17.93
CA ASP A 80 -18.44 -18.29 17.78
C ASP A 80 -18.80 -19.70 17.32
N ASP A 81 -19.26 -20.52 18.27
CA ASP A 81 -19.56 -21.94 18.05
C ASP A 81 -20.65 -22.18 17.00
N ARG A 82 -21.44 -21.15 16.67
CA ARG A 82 -22.45 -21.24 15.59
C ARG A 82 -21.80 -21.28 14.22
N ILE A 83 -20.62 -20.71 14.05
CA ILE A 83 -19.87 -20.84 12.80
C ILE A 83 -19.25 -22.24 12.81
N SER A 84 -19.86 -23.15 12.07
CA SER A 84 -19.38 -24.52 11.99
C SER A 84 -18.09 -24.62 11.18
N ASP A 85 -17.94 -23.76 10.17
CA ASP A 85 -16.82 -23.82 9.24
C ASP A 85 -16.64 -22.53 8.39
N VAL A 86 -15.46 -22.39 7.76
CA VAL A 86 -15.06 -21.24 6.95
C VAL A 86 -14.33 -21.68 5.68
N GLU A 87 -14.75 -21.15 4.54
CA GLU A 87 -14.09 -21.36 3.25
C GLU A 87 -13.49 -20.04 2.74
N ILE A 88 -12.29 -20.12 2.16
CA ILE A 88 -11.60 -18.98 1.55
C ILE A 88 -11.23 -19.36 0.12
N PHE A 89 -11.82 -18.68 -0.86
CA PHE A 89 -11.60 -18.94 -2.28
C PHE A 89 -10.78 -17.86 -2.95
N LEU A 90 -9.87 -18.31 -3.81
CA LEU A 90 -9.28 -17.44 -4.82
C LEU A 90 -10.34 -17.04 -5.85
N LYS A 91 -10.25 -15.80 -6.33
CA LYS A 91 -11.09 -15.32 -7.44
C LYS A 91 -10.78 -16.10 -8.72
N ARG A 92 -11.80 -16.56 -9.44
CA ARG A 92 -11.66 -17.09 -10.80
C ARG A 92 -11.50 -15.96 -11.82
N GLY A 93 -10.92 -16.26 -12.97
CA GLY A 93 -10.85 -15.34 -14.10
C GLY A 93 -9.50 -15.35 -14.82
N HIS A 94 -9.55 -15.13 -16.14
CA HIS A 94 -8.37 -15.12 -17.00
C HIS A 94 -7.62 -13.78 -17.01
N SER A 95 -8.28 -12.68 -16.62
CA SER A 95 -7.64 -11.37 -16.55
C SER A 95 -6.72 -11.29 -15.35
N GLN A 96 -5.45 -10.93 -15.55
CA GLN A 96 -4.50 -10.72 -14.45
C GLN A 96 -4.56 -9.27 -13.95
N ASN A 97 -5.55 -8.97 -13.11
CA ASN A 97 -5.78 -7.64 -12.54
C ASN A 97 -5.80 -7.69 -11.00
N GLU A 98 -6.08 -6.58 -10.33
CA GLU A 98 -6.13 -6.55 -8.86
C GLU A 98 -7.12 -7.57 -8.30
N LEU A 99 -8.33 -7.62 -8.88
CA LEU A 99 -9.44 -8.47 -8.44
C LEU A 99 -9.05 -9.95 -8.41
N THR A 100 -8.44 -10.46 -9.48
CA THR A 100 -8.10 -11.88 -9.57
C THR A 100 -6.83 -12.28 -8.82
N ARG A 101 -5.97 -11.31 -8.48
CA ARG A 101 -4.65 -11.54 -7.89
C ARG A 101 -4.65 -11.35 -6.36
N PHE A 102 -5.25 -10.26 -5.87
CA PHE A 102 -5.07 -9.78 -4.50
C PHE A 102 -6.36 -9.78 -3.66
N ARG A 103 -7.45 -10.35 -4.20
CA ARG A 103 -8.73 -10.45 -3.52
C ARG A 103 -9.21 -11.89 -3.43
N TYR A 104 -10.08 -12.15 -2.47
CA TYR A 104 -10.65 -13.45 -2.19
C TYR A 104 -12.12 -13.34 -1.80
N ASP A 105 -12.79 -14.48 -1.82
CA ASP A 105 -14.15 -14.64 -1.31
C ASP A 105 -14.12 -15.52 -0.07
N ALA A 106 -14.96 -15.20 0.92
CA ALA A 106 -15.11 -16.00 2.13
C ALA A 106 -16.55 -16.48 2.31
N PHE A 107 -16.72 -17.73 2.74
CA PHE A 107 -18.00 -18.27 3.16
C PHE A 107 -17.92 -18.71 4.62
N LEU A 108 -18.91 -18.32 5.42
CA LEU A 108 -19.07 -18.77 6.79
C LEU A 108 -20.30 -19.65 6.86
N HIS A 109 -20.13 -20.89 7.29
CA HIS A 109 -21.20 -21.86 7.43
C HIS A 109 -21.73 -21.83 8.84
N VAL A 110 -23.05 -21.74 8.99
CA VAL A 110 -23.72 -21.62 10.30
C VAL A 110 -24.35 -22.96 10.65
N GLU A 111 -23.82 -23.61 11.69
CA GLU A 111 -24.34 -24.87 12.25
C GLU A 111 -24.49 -26.00 11.20
N ALA A 112 -23.58 -26.07 10.22
CA ALA A 112 -23.60 -27.10 9.20
C ALA A 112 -23.28 -28.49 9.78
N THR A 113 -24.04 -29.48 9.32
CA THR A 113 -24.01 -30.86 9.85
C THR A 113 -22.97 -31.75 9.17
N HIS A 114 -22.43 -31.36 8.02
CA HIS A 114 -21.47 -32.17 7.27
C HIS A 114 -20.09 -31.52 7.22
N ARG A 115 -19.09 -32.23 7.74
CA ARG A 115 -17.66 -31.84 7.69
C ARG A 115 -16.87 -32.93 6.98
N PRO A 116 -16.55 -32.78 5.69
CA PRO A 116 -15.70 -33.73 5.01
C PRO A 116 -14.26 -33.69 5.57
N SER A 117 -13.63 -34.87 5.63
CA SER A 117 -12.31 -35.07 6.24
C SER A 117 -11.18 -34.84 5.24
N PRO A 118 -10.04 -34.26 5.66
CA PRO A 118 -8.81 -34.16 4.85
C PRO A 118 -8.51 -35.44 4.07
N PRO A 119 -7.88 -35.37 2.88
CA PRO A 119 -7.15 -36.52 2.40
C PRO A 119 -6.01 -36.84 3.39
N ASP A 120 -5.79 -38.13 3.65
CA ASP A 120 -4.80 -38.63 4.61
C ASP A 120 -3.35 -38.30 4.20
N ALA A 121 -3.12 -38.14 2.89
CA ALA A 121 -1.81 -37.82 2.32
C ALA A 121 -1.90 -36.59 1.42
N TRP A 122 -0.93 -35.69 1.58
CA TRP A 122 -0.74 -34.51 0.75
C TRP A 122 0.61 -34.59 0.05
N LEU A 123 0.62 -34.21 -1.22
CA LEU A 123 1.85 -34.04 -1.96
C LEU A 123 2.41 -32.64 -1.71
N ASP A 124 3.73 -32.50 -1.64
CA ASP A 124 4.39 -31.19 -1.56
C ASP A 124 5.06 -30.87 -2.90
N TRP A 125 4.61 -29.79 -3.55
CA TRP A 125 5.07 -29.40 -4.89
C TRP A 125 6.59 -29.24 -4.97
N ARG A 126 7.22 -28.66 -3.95
CA ARG A 126 8.66 -28.38 -3.96
C ARG A 126 9.47 -29.60 -3.55
N GLN A 127 9.08 -30.28 -2.47
CA GLN A 127 9.84 -31.43 -1.95
C GLN A 127 9.81 -32.60 -2.94
N GLU A 128 8.68 -32.83 -3.59
CA GLU A 128 8.54 -33.88 -4.61
C GLU A 128 8.91 -33.43 -6.03
N ARG A 129 9.33 -32.17 -6.20
CA ARG A 129 9.70 -31.57 -7.51
C ARG A 129 8.62 -31.78 -8.56
N LEU A 130 7.36 -31.56 -8.20
CA LEU A 130 6.23 -31.78 -9.08
C LEU A 130 6.19 -30.77 -10.22
N THR A 131 5.71 -31.23 -11.37
CA THR A 131 5.40 -30.41 -12.53
C THR A 131 3.92 -30.50 -12.88
N LEU A 132 3.45 -29.60 -13.75
CA LEU A 132 2.10 -29.69 -14.30
C LEU A 132 1.87 -31.01 -15.07
N ALA A 133 2.92 -31.58 -15.69
CA ALA A 133 2.84 -32.87 -16.36
C ALA A 133 2.63 -34.02 -15.34
N ASP A 134 3.29 -33.97 -14.19
CA ASP A 134 3.09 -34.95 -13.10
C ASP A 134 1.67 -34.89 -12.56
N LEU A 135 1.15 -33.68 -12.33
CA LEU A 135 -0.22 -33.49 -11.88
C LEU A 135 -1.22 -34.06 -12.89
N LYS A 136 -1.03 -33.80 -14.18
CA LYS A 136 -1.85 -34.39 -15.26
C LYS A 136 -1.82 -35.92 -15.23
N ARG A 137 -0.63 -36.54 -15.10
CA ARG A 137 -0.49 -38.00 -15.03
C ARG A 137 -1.21 -38.59 -13.81
N ARG A 138 -1.10 -37.96 -12.64
CA ARG A 138 -1.76 -38.42 -11.40
C ARG A 138 -3.27 -38.27 -11.45
N LEU A 139 -3.80 -37.19 -12.05
CA LEU A 139 -5.26 -37.07 -12.24
C LEU A 139 -5.79 -38.08 -13.26
N ALA A 140 -5.00 -38.41 -14.28
CA ALA A 140 -5.33 -39.43 -15.28
C ALA A 140 -5.37 -40.86 -14.70
N SER A 141 -4.61 -41.15 -13.63
CA SER A 141 -4.76 -42.42 -12.89
C SER A 141 -6.04 -42.49 -12.05
N ASN A 142 -6.90 -41.47 -12.13
CA ASN A 142 -8.26 -41.42 -11.58
C ASN A 142 -8.38 -41.67 -10.05
N PRO A 143 -7.54 -41.06 -9.19
CA PRO A 143 -7.71 -41.17 -7.73
C PRO A 143 -9.05 -40.58 -7.26
N ARG A 144 -9.55 -41.06 -6.11
CA ARG A 144 -10.76 -40.49 -5.48
C ARG A 144 -10.54 -39.05 -5.00
N ALA A 145 -9.36 -38.78 -4.44
CA ALA A 145 -8.94 -37.45 -4.01
C ALA A 145 -7.43 -37.28 -4.22
N LEU A 146 -6.98 -36.05 -4.51
CA LEU A 146 -5.57 -35.70 -4.65
C LEU A 146 -5.35 -34.30 -4.07
N GLY A 147 -4.60 -34.23 -2.96
CA GLY A 147 -4.17 -32.98 -2.34
C GLY A 147 -2.73 -32.64 -2.71
N VAL A 148 -2.48 -31.40 -3.11
CA VAL A 148 -1.15 -30.87 -3.44
C VAL A 148 -0.95 -29.52 -2.76
N ARG A 149 0.16 -29.34 -2.05
CA ARG A 149 0.50 -28.09 -1.35
C ARG A 149 1.65 -27.37 -2.01
N GLY A 150 1.73 -26.06 -1.78
CA GLY A 150 2.90 -25.27 -2.16
C GLY A 150 3.04 -25.05 -3.67
N ILE A 151 1.94 -25.06 -4.42
CA ILE A 151 1.96 -24.79 -5.86
C ILE A 151 2.30 -23.30 -6.06
N PRO A 152 3.34 -22.94 -6.82
CA PRO A 152 3.66 -21.55 -7.12
C PRO A 152 2.55 -20.91 -7.97
N ASN A 153 1.99 -19.80 -7.48
CA ASN A 153 0.89 -19.10 -8.14
C ASN A 153 1.42 -18.04 -9.12
N ALA A 154 1.20 -18.26 -10.42
CA ALA A 154 1.66 -17.35 -11.47
C ALA A 154 1.10 -15.92 -11.33
N ARG A 155 -0.08 -15.76 -10.72
CA ARG A 155 -0.70 -14.44 -10.48
C ARG A 155 0.09 -13.57 -9.49
N LEU A 156 0.85 -14.20 -8.60
CA LEU A 156 1.49 -13.54 -7.47
C LEU A 156 3.02 -13.63 -7.48
N VAL A 157 3.59 -14.59 -8.22
CA VAL A 157 5.03 -14.89 -8.18
C VAL A 157 5.89 -13.64 -8.45
N VAL A 158 5.53 -12.81 -9.42
CA VAL A 158 6.29 -11.59 -9.75
C VAL A 158 6.22 -10.56 -8.62
N ALA A 159 5.04 -10.38 -8.03
CA ALA A 159 4.83 -9.41 -6.96
C ALA A 159 5.57 -9.81 -5.68
N VAL A 160 5.55 -11.11 -5.33
CA VAL A 160 6.29 -11.62 -4.16
C VAL A 160 7.79 -11.60 -4.40
N LYS A 161 8.28 -12.01 -5.58
CA LYS A 161 9.70 -11.88 -5.93
C LYS A 161 10.18 -10.42 -5.93
N ALA A 162 9.32 -9.46 -6.26
CA ALA A 162 9.65 -8.05 -6.12
C ALA A 162 9.85 -7.65 -4.66
N LEU A 163 9.04 -8.18 -3.73
CA LEU A 163 9.25 -7.96 -2.29
C LEU A 163 10.53 -8.62 -1.80
N ASP A 164 10.82 -9.86 -2.22
CA ASP A 164 12.06 -10.56 -1.87
C ASP A 164 13.28 -9.78 -2.36
N TRP A 165 13.23 -9.32 -3.61
CA TRP A 165 14.25 -8.44 -4.17
C TRP A 165 14.40 -7.19 -3.31
N LEU A 166 13.32 -6.45 -3.04
CA LEU A 166 13.32 -5.23 -2.23
C LEU A 166 13.82 -5.46 -0.79
N ALA A 167 13.66 -6.65 -0.23
CA ALA A 167 14.13 -6.99 1.12
C ALA A 167 15.60 -7.43 1.15
N SER A 168 16.10 -8.04 0.08
CA SER A 168 17.50 -8.50 -0.02
C SER A 168 18.48 -7.33 -0.07
N GLU A 169 19.72 -7.52 0.40
CA GLU A 169 20.84 -6.61 0.09
C GLU A 169 21.49 -6.96 -1.26
N GLU A 170 21.29 -8.19 -1.74
CA GLU A 170 21.84 -8.68 -2.99
C GLU A 170 20.91 -8.38 -4.19
N GLY A 171 21.49 -8.37 -5.39
CA GLY A 171 20.77 -8.21 -6.65
C GLY A 171 20.87 -6.82 -7.27
N PRO A 172 20.05 -6.52 -8.30
CA PRO A 172 20.13 -5.26 -9.03
C PRO A 172 19.64 -4.08 -8.19
N GLU A 173 20.31 -2.93 -8.31
CA GLU A 173 19.92 -1.69 -7.60
C GLU A 173 18.75 -0.95 -8.25
N THR A 174 18.40 -1.29 -9.49
CA THR A 174 17.36 -0.61 -10.27
C THR A 174 16.23 -1.55 -10.66
N LEU A 175 15.04 -0.96 -10.83
CA LEU A 175 13.84 -1.67 -11.28
C LEU A 175 14.04 -2.34 -12.66
N GLU A 176 14.75 -1.70 -13.58
CA GLU A 176 15.08 -2.30 -14.89
C GLU A 176 15.95 -3.55 -14.74
N GLY A 177 16.96 -3.51 -13.87
CA GLY A 177 17.78 -4.68 -13.57
C GLY A 177 16.97 -5.83 -13.00
N PHE A 178 16.03 -5.53 -12.09
CA PHE A 178 15.09 -6.52 -11.55
C PHE A 178 14.19 -7.12 -12.64
N LYS A 179 13.58 -6.28 -13.49
CA LYS A 179 12.72 -6.74 -14.61
C LYS A 179 13.48 -7.66 -15.56
N ARG A 180 14.74 -7.34 -15.87
CA ARG A 180 15.61 -8.18 -16.71
C ARG A 180 15.92 -9.53 -16.06
N ALA A 181 16.21 -9.56 -14.76
CA ALA A 181 16.45 -10.80 -14.01
C ALA A 181 15.18 -11.67 -13.88
N MET A 182 13.99 -11.08 -13.88
CA MET A 182 12.72 -11.82 -13.78
C MET A 182 12.26 -12.46 -15.08
N ALA A 183 12.67 -11.92 -16.23
CA ALA A 183 12.29 -12.46 -17.54
C ALA A 183 12.73 -13.92 -17.74
N SER A 184 13.75 -14.40 -17.01
CA SER A 184 14.25 -15.79 -17.08
C SER A 184 13.76 -16.70 -15.95
N ALA A 185 13.02 -16.19 -14.95
CA ALA A 185 12.75 -16.89 -13.69
C ALA A 185 11.27 -17.25 -13.46
N CYS A 186 10.37 -16.97 -14.40
CA CYS A 186 8.92 -17.09 -14.21
C CYS A 186 8.29 -18.38 -14.79
N ASP A 187 9.07 -19.26 -15.43
CA ASP A 187 8.53 -20.39 -16.20
C ASP A 187 7.90 -21.52 -15.36
N GLU A 188 8.16 -21.56 -14.05
CA GLU A 188 7.71 -22.66 -13.17
C GLU A 188 6.40 -22.40 -12.43
N ALA A 189 5.83 -21.19 -12.50
CA ALA A 189 4.61 -20.86 -11.78
C ALA A 189 3.35 -21.29 -12.54
N ILE A 190 2.32 -21.74 -11.82
CA ILE A 190 1.08 -22.26 -12.40
C ILE A 190 -0.02 -21.20 -12.31
N GLU A 191 -0.67 -20.91 -13.43
CA GLU A 191 -1.88 -20.09 -13.48
C GLU A 191 -3.06 -20.89 -12.88
N PRO A 192 -3.73 -20.40 -11.80
CA PRO A 192 -4.83 -21.10 -11.15
C PRO A 192 -5.94 -21.58 -12.09
N GLU A 193 -6.24 -20.81 -13.15
CA GLU A 193 -7.25 -21.19 -14.14
C GLU A 193 -6.90 -22.44 -14.94
N LEU A 194 -5.61 -22.76 -15.11
CA LEU A 194 -5.20 -24.03 -15.69
C LEU A 194 -5.52 -25.22 -14.78
N LEU A 195 -5.50 -25.03 -13.46
CA LEU A 195 -5.87 -26.08 -12.51
C LEU A 195 -7.38 -26.34 -12.55
N TRP A 196 -8.21 -25.28 -12.57
CA TRP A 196 -9.66 -25.43 -12.73
C TRP A 196 -10.02 -26.14 -14.04
N SER A 197 -9.46 -25.70 -15.17
CA SER A 197 -9.67 -26.39 -16.45
C SER A 197 -9.20 -27.83 -16.44
N LEU A 198 -8.10 -28.14 -15.75
CA LEU A 198 -7.57 -29.50 -15.61
C LEU A 198 -8.50 -30.39 -14.78
N ALA A 199 -9.06 -29.85 -13.71
CA ALA A 199 -10.01 -30.56 -12.85
C ALA A 199 -11.31 -30.86 -13.61
N GLU A 200 -11.89 -29.85 -14.26
CA GLU A 200 -13.10 -29.97 -15.07
C GLU A 200 -12.91 -31.04 -16.17
N LYS A 201 -11.76 -31.01 -16.88
CA LYS A 201 -11.43 -32.00 -17.92
C LYS A 201 -11.42 -33.44 -17.42
N HIS A 202 -11.03 -33.68 -16.17
CA HIS A 202 -10.97 -35.02 -15.60
C HIS A 202 -12.15 -35.33 -14.67
N GLY A 203 -13.17 -34.47 -14.61
CA GLY A 203 -14.37 -34.64 -13.80
C GLY A 203 -14.11 -34.57 -12.29
N TYR A 204 -13.19 -33.70 -11.86
CA TYR A 204 -12.95 -33.39 -10.46
C TYR A 204 -13.58 -32.05 -10.08
N ALA A 205 -14.10 -31.95 -8.86
CA ALA A 205 -14.24 -30.68 -8.17
C ALA A 205 -12.85 -30.24 -7.69
N LEU A 206 -12.50 -28.97 -7.92
CA LEU A 206 -11.25 -28.37 -7.47
C LEU A 206 -11.50 -27.26 -6.48
N GLU A 207 -10.79 -27.34 -5.36
CA GLU A 207 -10.70 -26.30 -4.37
C GLU A 207 -9.28 -25.75 -4.36
N LEU A 208 -9.16 -24.42 -4.40
CA LEU A 208 -7.89 -23.70 -4.32
C LEU A 208 -7.94 -22.71 -3.16
N CYS A 209 -6.93 -22.77 -2.30
CA CYS A 209 -6.74 -21.82 -1.21
C CYS A 209 -5.29 -21.31 -1.17
N TYR A 210 -5.08 -20.17 -0.51
CA TYR A 210 -3.72 -19.71 -0.23
C TYR A 210 -3.03 -20.66 0.74
N SER A 211 -1.77 -20.99 0.47
CA SER A 211 -1.01 -21.89 1.33
C SER A 211 -0.80 -21.28 2.71
N SER A 212 -0.79 -22.13 3.74
CA SER A 212 -0.75 -21.75 5.16
C SER A 212 0.47 -20.90 5.59
N THR A 213 1.51 -20.78 4.75
CA THR A 213 2.68 -19.91 5.00
C THR A 213 2.44 -18.43 4.65
N GLY A 214 1.32 -18.09 3.99
CA GLY A 214 0.78 -16.73 3.88
C GLY A 214 1.56 -15.70 3.03
N SER A 215 2.88 -15.81 2.90
CA SER A 215 3.73 -14.83 2.21
C SER A 215 4.25 -15.27 0.84
N ASP A 216 4.22 -16.57 0.51
CA ASP A 216 5.15 -17.11 -0.48
C ASP A 216 4.60 -17.19 -1.92
N ALA A 217 3.47 -16.51 -2.21
CA ALA A 217 2.73 -16.67 -3.48
C ALA A 217 2.39 -18.14 -3.79
N ARG A 218 2.08 -18.94 -2.77
CA ARG A 218 1.77 -20.37 -2.91
C ARG A 218 0.29 -20.63 -2.71
N ILE A 219 -0.23 -21.61 -3.43
CA ILE A 219 -1.58 -22.12 -3.28
C ILE A 219 -1.55 -23.61 -3.02
N ASP A 220 -2.54 -24.08 -2.28
CA ASP A 220 -2.79 -25.49 -2.08
C ASP A 220 -4.03 -25.85 -2.91
N ALA A 221 -4.01 -27.05 -3.51
CA ALA A 221 -5.04 -27.53 -4.41
C ALA A 221 -5.55 -28.90 -3.95
N LEU A 222 -6.86 -29.05 -3.94
CA LEU A 222 -7.51 -30.32 -3.66
C LEU A 222 -8.46 -30.70 -4.79
N PHE A 223 -8.16 -31.81 -5.45
CA PHE A 223 -8.99 -32.42 -6.47
C PHE A 223 -9.81 -33.54 -5.84
N ARG A 224 -11.13 -33.51 -5.99
CA ARG A 224 -12.03 -34.58 -5.50
C ARG A 224 -12.96 -35.07 -6.60
N LYS A 225 -13.12 -36.39 -6.72
CA LYS A 225 -14.20 -36.98 -7.52
C LYS A 225 -15.50 -36.81 -6.76
N GLY A 226 -16.49 -36.16 -7.39
CA GLY A 226 -17.81 -36.03 -6.78
C GLY A 226 -18.59 -37.34 -6.86
N ASP A 227 -19.25 -37.71 -5.77
CA ASP A 227 -20.71 -37.77 -5.87
C ASP A 227 -21.18 -36.32 -5.94
N ILE A 228 -21.68 -35.91 -7.09
CA ILE A 228 -21.94 -34.51 -7.51
C ILE A 228 -23.13 -33.88 -6.73
N LEU A 229 -23.52 -34.43 -5.58
CA LEU A 229 -24.79 -34.15 -4.91
C LEU A 229 -24.68 -33.58 -3.49
N VAL A 230 -23.53 -33.05 -3.08
CA VAL A 230 -23.47 -32.29 -1.82
C VAL A 230 -22.92 -30.88 -2.10
N PRO A 231 -23.80 -29.90 -2.40
CA PRO A 231 -23.47 -28.47 -2.39
C PRO A 231 -22.93 -27.98 -1.04
N ASP A 232 -23.11 -28.80 0.01
CA ASP A 232 -22.81 -28.53 1.42
C ASP A 232 -21.54 -29.25 1.94
N ALA A 233 -20.71 -29.82 1.05
CA ALA A 233 -19.46 -30.46 1.45
C ALA A 233 -18.34 -29.42 1.63
N VAL A 234 -18.41 -28.72 2.76
CA VAL A 234 -17.49 -27.67 3.21
C VAL A 234 -16.09 -28.22 3.45
N PHE A 235 -15.07 -27.81 2.69
CA PHE A 235 -13.78 -28.50 2.73
C PHE A 235 -12.55 -27.56 2.86
N TRP A 236 -11.66 -27.99 3.75
CA TRP A 236 -10.30 -27.51 4.08
C TRP A 236 -9.99 -26.02 4.00
N GLY A 237 -10.09 -25.39 5.17
CA GLY A 237 -9.39 -24.16 5.53
C GLY A 237 -8.61 -24.33 6.84
N ARG A 238 -7.90 -25.45 7.06
CA ARG A 238 -6.86 -25.43 8.09
C ARG A 238 -5.73 -24.54 7.52
N GLN A 239 -5.84 -23.22 7.73
CA GLN A 239 -4.67 -22.44 8.11
C GLN A 239 -4.14 -23.11 9.39
N ALA A 240 -3.45 -24.22 9.21
CA ALA A 240 -2.97 -25.05 10.29
C ALA A 240 -2.02 -24.19 11.09
N ASN A 241 -2.46 -23.83 12.30
CA ASN A 241 -1.64 -23.27 13.36
C ASN A 241 -1.04 -21.88 13.07
N SER A 242 -1.81 -20.96 12.47
CA SER A 242 -1.47 -19.55 12.70
C SER A 242 -1.79 -19.22 14.16
N PRO A 243 -0.81 -18.81 14.98
CA PRO A 243 -1.06 -18.46 16.37
C PRO A 243 -2.11 -17.34 16.43
N ALA A 244 -3.00 -17.41 17.41
CA ALA A 244 -4.02 -16.39 17.60
C ALA A 244 -3.33 -15.02 17.70
N LYS A 245 -3.70 -14.10 16.80
CA LYS A 245 -3.16 -12.74 16.76
C LYS A 245 -4.13 -11.80 17.50
N PRO A 246 -3.66 -10.65 18.01
CA PRO A 246 -4.57 -9.61 18.48
C PRO A 246 -5.53 -9.17 17.37
N TRP A 247 -6.79 -8.85 17.71
CA TRP A 247 -7.82 -8.49 16.72
C TRP A 247 -7.42 -7.36 15.76
N ALA A 248 -6.60 -6.40 16.23
CA ALA A 248 -6.08 -5.29 15.44
C ALA A 248 -5.09 -5.72 14.34
N ALA A 249 -4.56 -6.94 14.38
CA ALA A 249 -3.61 -7.46 13.38
C ALA A 249 -4.29 -8.16 12.19
N TYR A 250 -5.60 -8.46 12.29
CA TYR A 250 -6.34 -9.14 11.23
C TYR A 250 -6.89 -8.21 10.15
N ALA A 251 -6.86 -6.89 10.37
CA ALA A 251 -7.31 -5.91 9.40
C ALA A 251 -6.51 -4.61 9.55
N ASN A 252 -6.39 -3.84 8.47
CA ASN A 252 -5.88 -2.47 8.57
C ASN A 252 -6.95 -1.53 9.18
N ASN A 253 -6.57 -0.28 9.42
CA ASN A 253 -7.47 0.76 9.92
C ASN A 253 -7.65 1.89 8.89
N PRO A 254 -8.59 1.76 7.94
CA PRO A 254 -8.81 2.78 6.90
C PRO A 254 -9.29 4.12 7.46
N LEU A 255 -9.97 4.09 8.61
CA LEU A 255 -10.44 5.31 9.28
C LEU A 255 -9.29 6.12 9.84
N LYS A 256 -8.18 5.48 10.25
CA LYS A 256 -7.00 6.19 10.75
C LYS A 256 -6.41 7.11 9.68
N VAL A 257 -6.27 6.65 8.45
CA VAL A 257 -5.73 7.46 7.33
C VAL A 257 -6.63 8.66 7.06
N LYS A 258 -7.94 8.43 6.95
CA LYS A 258 -8.93 9.51 6.75
C LYS A 258 -8.92 10.51 7.90
N LEU A 259 -8.84 10.01 9.13
CA LEU A 259 -8.78 10.81 10.34
C LEU A 259 -7.51 11.69 10.37
N VAL A 260 -6.33 11.12 10.09
CA VAL A 260 -5.06 11.87 10.01
C VAL A 260 -5.17 12.98 8.96
N ARG A 261 -5.62 12.63 7.74
CA ARG A 261 -5.75 13.58 6.63
C ARG A 261 -6.69 14.73 6.94
N ASP A 262 -7.82 14.46 7.59
CA ASP A 262 -8.86 15.46 7.82
C ASP A 262 -8.61 16.26 9.12
N LEU A 263 -8.07 15.64 10.17
CA LEU A 263 -7.79 16.32 11.45
C LEU A 263 -6.57 17.22 11.39
N ARG A 264 -5.49 16.83 10.71
CA ARG A 264 -4.23 17.59 10.72
C ARG A 264 -4.42 19.04 10.24
N PRO A 265 -5.05 19.32 9.08
CA PRO A 265 -5.29 20.70 8.63
C PRO A 265 -6.23 21.46 9.57
N ARG A 266 -7.25 20.79 10.12
CA ARG A 266 -8.23 21.40 11.04
C ARG A 266 -7.59 21.82 12.36
N LEU A 267 -6.77 20.95 12.96
CA LEU A 267 -6.03 21.25 14.18
C LEU A 267 -5.03 22.38 13.96
N ARG A 268 -4.30 22.37 12.84
CA ARG A 268 -3.36 23.44 12.51
C ARG A 268 -4.07 24.79 12.34
N LYS A 269 -5.21 24.80 11.63
CA LYS A 269 -6.03 26.01 11.47
C LYS A 269 -6.54 26.52 12.82
N TYR A 270 -7.14 25.65 13.62
CA TYR A 270 -7.68 26.00 14.93
C TYR A 270 -6.60 26.55 15.87
N LEU A 271 -5.42 25.93 15.90
CA LEU A 271 -4.31 26.42 16.71
C LEU A 271 -3.73 27.72 16.18
N GLY A 272 -3.66 27.91 14.85
CA GLY A 272 -3.20 29.17 14.27
C GLY A 272 -4.16 30.36 14.50
N GLU A 273 -5.43 30.10 14.77
CA GLU A 273 -6.40 31.13 15.18
C GLU A 273 -6.22 31.53 16.66
N ALA A 274 -5.64 30.65 17.50
CA ALA A 274 -5.52 30.85 18.94
C ALA A 274 -4.08 31.14 19.42
N LEU A 275 -3.06 30.76 18.66
CA LEU A 275 -1.65 30.78 19.04
C LEU A 275 -0.80 31.50 17.98
N PRO A 276 0.30 32.16 18.39
CA PRO A 276 1.31 32.64 17.46
C PRO A 276 1.91 31.51 16.61
N ASP A 277 2.31 31.80 15.38
CA ASP A 277 2.83 30.81 14.40
C ASP A 277 3.92 29.88 14.97
N TYR A 278 4.82 30.41 15.80
CA TYR A 278 5.93 29.64 16.38
C TYR A 278 5.52 28.65 17.48
N MET A 279 4.28 28.73 17.98
CA MET A 279 3.69 27.79 18.95
C MET A 279 2.82 26.72 18.27
N VAL A 280 2.50 26.87 16.98
CA VAL A 280 1.73 25.89 16.23
C VAL A 280 2.63 24.71 15.86
N PRO A 281 2.32 23.47 16.25
CA PRO A 281 3.12 22.30 15.90
C PRO A 281 3.21 22.09 14.38
N GLY A 282 4.42 21.77 13.89
CA GLY A 282 4.62 21.43 12.47
C GLY A 282 4.01 20.08 12.08
N ASP A 283 3.98 19.14 13.03
CA ASP A 283 3.48 17.79 12.83
C ASP A 283 2.50 17.36 13.93
N PHE A 284 1.55 16.51 13.54
CA PHE A 284 0.56 15.92 14.43
C PHE A 284 0.61 14.40 14.25
N VAL A 285 0.93 13.68 15.31
CA VAL A 285 1.01 12.21 15.32
C VAL A 285 -0.19 11.64 16.06
N ILE A 286 -0.98 10.79 15.39
CA ILE A 286 -2.14 10.15 16.00
C ILE A 286 -1.73 8.85 16.69
N LEU A 287 -2.02 8.77 17.99
CA LEU A 287 -1.82 7.59 18.81
C LEU A 287 -3.16 7.04 19.27
N GLU A 288 -3.32 5.71 19.27
CA GLU A 288 -4.51 5.07 19.86
C GLU A 288 -4.55 5.22 21.37
N ARG A 289 -3.36 5.22 22.00
CA ARG A 289 -3.17 5.49 23.43
C ARG A 289 -1.82 6.15 23.66
N LEU A 290 -1.72 6.96 24.71
CA LEU A 290 -0.44 7.48 25.14
C LEU A 290 0.41 6.33 25.73
N PRO A 291 1.68 6.17 25.32
CA PRO A 291 2.58 5.24 25.97
C PRO A 291 2.82 5.71 27.40
N LEU A 292 2.66 4.80 28.36
CA LEU A 292 2.85 5.07 29.78
C LEU A 292 4.00 4.22 30.32
N THR A 293 4.77 4.81 31.22
CA THR A 293 5.72 4.11 32.09
C THR A 293 4.96 3.21 33.07
N PRO A 294 5.62 2.24 33.72
CA PRO A 294 4.99 1.39 34.76
C PRO A 294 4.32 2.18 35.89
N ASN A 295 4.79 3.41 36.16
CA ASN A 295 4.23 4.31 37.17
C ASN A 295 3.10 5.21 36.64
N GLY A 296 2.58 4.96 35.43
CA GLY A 296 1.46 5.69 34.83
C GLY A 296 1.79 7.06 34.23
N LYS A 297 3.06 7.49 34.21
CA LYS A 297 3.49 8.74 33.54
C LYS A 297 3.69 8.51 32.05
N VAL A 298 3.48 9.53 31.21
CA VAL A 298 3.76 9.44 29.75
C VAL A 298 5.23 9.09 29.51
N ASP A 299 5.46 8.00 28.79
CA ASP A 299 6.80 7.61 28.32
C ASP A 299 7.13 8.35 27.03
N ARG A 300 7.84 9.46 27.16
CA ARG A 300 8.25 10.30 26.03
C ARG A 300 9.22 9.61 25.08
N LYS A 301 9.99 8.62 25.55
CA LYS A 301 10.95 7.89 24.71
C LYS A 301 10.25 6.88 23.81
N ALA A 302 9.08 6.41 24.23
CA ALA A 302 8.22 5.52 23.45
C ALA A 302 7.29 6.26 22.48
N LEU A 303 7.32 7.61 22.45
CA LEU A 303 6.56 8.37 21.46
C LEU A 303 7.19 8.22 20.07
N PRO A 304 6.40 7.91 19.04
CA PRO A 304 6.88 7.84 17.67
C PRO A 304 7.39 9.22 17.21
N ALA A 305 8.48 9.23 16.45
CA ALA A 305 9.04 10.45 15.87
C ALA A 305 8.07 11.06 14.84
N PRO A 306 7.95 12.40 14.74
CA PRO A 306 7.27 13.06 13.63
C PRO A 306 7.85 12.55 12.30
N GLY A 307 6.97 12.13 11.37
CA GLY A 307 7.36 11.51 10.10
C GLY A 307 7.37 9.97 10.07
N SER A 308 7.18 9.29 11.21
CA SER A 308 7.00 7.82 11.27
C SER A 308 5.58 7.34 10.96
N THR A 309 4.63 8.26 10.87
CA THR A 309 3.39 8.11 10.10
C THR A 309 3.53 9.11 8.96
N VAL A 310 3.78 8.61 7.76
CA VAL A 310 4.28 9.43 6.66
C VAL A 310 3.38 10.63 6.41
N ALA A 311 4.06 11.75 6.11
CA ALA A 311 3.46 12.99 5.64
C ALA A 311 2.40 12.69 4.58
N THR A 312 1.34 13.49 4.58
CA THR A 312 0.39 13.56 3.47
C THR A 312 1.16 13.85 2.18
N ALA A 313 1.58 12.81 1.48
CA ALA A 313 2.02 12.91 0.11
C ALA A 313 0.76 13.30 -0.68
N ALA A 314 0.57 14.60 -0.88
CA ALA A 314 -0.18 15.05 -2.03
C ALA A 314 0.37 14.27 -3.23
N VAL A 315 -0.52 13.74 -4.09
CA VAL A 315 -0.13 13.06 -5.33
C VAL A 315 1.02 13.83 -5.97
N TYR A 316 2.17 13.19 -6.14
CA TYR A 316 3.36 13.84 -6.70
C TYR A 316 3.00 14.41 -8.07
N VAL A 317 3.02 15.73 -8.17
CA VAL A 317 2.86 16.47 -9.42
C VAL A 317 4.19 17.17 -9.67
N PRO A 318 4.90 16.86 -10.78
CA PRO A 318 6.21 17.43 -11.04
C PRO A 318 6.14 18.95 -11.22
N PRO A 319 7.20 19.69 -10.85
CA PRO A 319 7.37 21.11 -11.21
C PRO A 319 7.28 21.31 -12.73
N GLU A 320 6.34 22.14 -13.19
CA GLU A 320 6.10 22.37 -14.62
C GLU A 320 6.73 23.67 -15.10
N THR A 321 6.61 24.74 -14.31
CA THR A 321 7.10 26.06 -14.71
C THR A 321 8.62 26.19 -14.52
N PRO A 322 9.31 27.08 -15.27
CA PRO A 322 10.75 27.32 -15.07
C PRO A 322 11.09 27.73 -13.64
N THR A 323 10.25 28.57 -13.03
CA THR A 323 10.44 29.03 -11.65
C THR A 323 10.23 27.90 -10.65
N GLU A 324 9.20 27.07 -10.83
CA GLU A 324 8.97 25.88 -9.99
C GLU A 324 10.16 24.91 -10.06
N LYS A 325 10.72 24.64 -11.25
CA LYS A 325 11.86 23.71 -11.41
C LYS A 325 13.09 24.19 -10.64
N VAL A 326 13.45 25.47 -10.81
CA VAL A 326 14.61 26.05 -10.12
C VAL A 326 14.36 26.12 -8.60
N LEU A 327 13.14 26.45 -8.17
CA LEU A 327 12.78 26.46 -6.76
C LEU A 327 12.83 25.06 -6.13
N ALA A 328 12.38 24.04 -6.86
CA ALA A 328 12.43 22.64 -6.43
C ALA A 328 13.89 22.17 -6.24
N GLU A 329 14.79 22.52 -7.16
CA GLU A 329 16.23 22.24 -7.02
C GLU A 329 16.86 22.93 -5.81
N LEU A 330 16.38 24.13 -5.45
CA LEU A 330 16.82 24.82 -4.24
C LEU A 330 16.33 24.11 -2.98
N TRP A 331 15.06 23.67 -2.95
CA TRP A 331 14.53 22.85 -1.85
C TRP A 331 15.26 21.53 -1.69
N GLN A 332 15.43 20.75 -2.77
CA GLN A 332 16.13 19.47 -2.74
C GLN A 332 17.51 19.61 -2.10
N ARG A 333 18.26 20.64 -2.48
CA ARG A 333 19.60 20.90 -1.92
C ARG A 333 19.61 21.34 -0.46
N ILE A 334 18.60 22.08 -0.02
CA ILE A 334 18.52 22.59 1.36
C ILE A 334 17.99 21.51 2.30
N LEU A 335 16.94 20.82 1.89
CA LEU A 335 16.25 19.79 2.67
C LEU A 335 16.93 18.42 2.56
N ARG A 336 17.86 18.25 1.60
CA ARG A 336 18.55 16.98 1.28
C ARG A 336 17.56 15.85 0.94
N ILE A 337 16.54 16.19 0.15
CA ILE A 337 15.51 15.28 -0.33
C ILE A 337 15.64 15.10 -1.83
N ASP A 338 15.33 13.89 -2.31
CA ASP A 338 15.55 13.52 -3.71
C ASP A 338 14.55 14.18 -4.68
N ARG A 339 13.32 14.44 -4.23
CA ARG A 339 12.24 14.97 -5.07
C ARG A 339 11.37 15.97 -4.33
N VAL A 340 10.89 16.95 -5.09
CA VAL A 340 9.95 17.98 -4.66
C VAL A 340 8.91 18.16 -5.76
N GLY A 341 7.64 18.01 -5.42
CA GLY A 341 6.48 18.27 -6.26
C GLY A 341 5.93 19.69 -6.13
N THR A 342 5.11 20.12 -7.09
CA THR A 342 4.52 21.47 -7.11
C THR A 342 3.60 21.75 -5.92
N LYS A 343 2.97 20.72 -5.36
CA LYS A 343 2.06 20.83 -4.21
C LYS A 343 2.74 20.58 -2.86
N ASP A 344 4.03 20.25 -2.87
CA ASP A 344 4.78 19.97 -1.66
C ASP A 344 4.90 21.23 -0.81
N ASN A 345 4.87 21.07 0.51
CA ASN A 345 4.95 22.14 1.48
C ASN A 345 6.33 22.12 2.14
N PHE A 346 7.03 23.25 2.15
CA PHE A 346 8.40 23.37 2.65
C PHE A 346 8.59 22.76 4.05
N PHE A 347 7.66 23.06 4.96
CA PHE A 347 7.76 22.65 6.36
C PHE A 347 7.36 21.18 6.53
N GLU A 348 6.40 20.70 5.73
CA GLU A 348 6.04 19.27 5.71
C GLU A 348 7.15 18.41 5.09
N SER A 349 7.97 18.98 4.22
CA SER A 349 9.16 18.35 3.63
C SER A 349 10.41 18.44 4.52
N GLY A 350 10.27 18.80 5.80
CA GLY A 350 11.38 18.86 6.77
C GLY A 350 12.04 20.24 6.91
N GLY A 351 11.46 21.29 6.32
CA GLY A 351 11.91 22.66 6.47
C GLY A 351 11.64 23.23 7.86
N HIS A 352 12.54 24.09 8.34
CA HIS A 352 12.37 24.85 9.58
C HIS A 352 12.93 26.27 9.40
N SER A 353 12.75 27.15 10.38
CA SER A 353 13.03 28.59 10.25
C SER A 353 14.46 28.93 9.77
N LEU A 354 15.47 28.17 10.18
CA LEU A 354 16.85 28.36 9.71
C LEU A 354 17.00 27.98 8.23
N LEU A 355 16.42 26.85 7.80
CA LEU A 355 16.41 26.44 6.39
C LEU A 355 15.57 27.39 5.54
N ALA A 356 14.48 27.94 6.10
CA ALA A 356 13.65 28.95 5.44
C ALA A 356 14.45 30.24 5.17
N MET A 357 15.24 30.70 6.14
CA MET A 357 16.14 31.84 5.97
C MET A 357 17.21 31.58 4.89
N GLN A 358 17.81 30.39 4.89
CA GLN A 358 18.75 30.00 3.84
C GLN A 358 18.09 29.94 2.46
N LEU A 359 16.87 29.44 2.38
CA LEU A 359 16.11 29.38 1.13
C LEU A 359 15.82 30.78 0.59
N VAL A 360 15.32 31.70 1.43
CA VAL A 360 15.05 33.08 1.03
C VAL A 360 16.31 33.76 0.48
N GLY A 361 17.46 33.56 1.14
CA GLY A 361 18.75 34.05 0.64
C GLY A 361 19.09 33.52 -0.75
N ARG A 362 18.93 32.22 -0.99
CA ARG A 362 19.20 31.62 -2.31
C ARG A 362 18.18 31.99 -3.37
N ILE A 363 16.92 32.23 -3.00
CA ILE A 363 15.90 32.76 -3.91
C ILE A 363 16.32 34.14 -4.39
N ARG A 364 16.77 35.01 -3.48
CA ARG A 364 17.30 36.32 -3.84
C ARG A 364 18.48 36.22 -4.78
N ASP A 365 19.44 35.35 -4.50
CA ASP A 365 20.63 35.18 -5.33
C ASP A 365 20.30 34.61 -6.72
N ARG A 366 19.30 33.72 -6.81
CA ARG A 366 18.95 33.03 -8.07
C ARG A 366 17.97 33.80 -8.95
N PHE A 367 17.01 34.51 -8.35
CA PHE A 367 15.93 35.18 -9.05
C PHE A 367 16.01 36.71 -8.99
N GLY A 368 16.91 37.27 -8.17
CA GLY A 368 17.06 38.73 -8.02
C GLY A 368 15.90 39.40 -7.29
N VAL A 369 15.05 38.63 -6.60
CA VAL A 369 13.88 39.14 -5.88
C VAL A 369 14.03 38.95 -4.37
N ASP A 370 13.62 39.95 -3.61
CA ASP A 370 13.55 39.84 -2.16
C ASP A 370 12.18 39.27 -1.76
N LEU A 371 12.16 37.99 -1.37
CA LEU A 371 10.95 37.30 -0.93
C LEU A 371 10.85 37.44 0.60
N PRO A 372 9.87 38.21 1.15
CA PRO A 372 9.72 38.32 2.59
C PRO A 372 9.52 36.94 3.23
N LEU A 373 10.26 36.65 4.30
CA LEU A 373 10.15 35.36 5.01
C LEU A 373 8.71 35.03 5.42
N LYS A 374 7.93 36.06 5.79
CA LYS A 374 6.50 35.95 6.10
C LYS A 374 5.71 35.24 4.98
N ASN A 375 6.05 35.46 3.71
CA ASN A 375 5.34 34.83 2.59
C ASN A 375 5.56 33.31 2.55
N LEU A 376 6.76 32.86 2.93
CA LEU A 376 7.10 31.43 3.03
C LEU A 376 6.26 30.75 4.12
N PHE A 377 6.05 31.41 5.25
CA PHE A 377 5.18 30.88 6.32
C PHE A 377 3.69 30.91 5.95
N GLN A 378 3.23 31.95 5.28
CA GLN A 378 1.82 32.09 4.90
C GLN A 378 1.41 31.16 3.76
N ARG A 379 2.32 30.89 2.81
CA ARG A 379 2.06 30.06 1.64
C ARG A 379 3.27 29.16 1.38
N PRO A 380 3.42 28.05 2.12
CA PRO A 380 4.63 27.23 2.08
C PRO A 380 4.66 26.23 0.92
N GLN A 381 3.67 26.23 0.04
CA GLN A 381 3.63 25.32 -1.12
C GLN A 381 4.55 25.81 -2.25
N LEU A 382 5.20 24.88 -2.95
CA LEU A 382 6.13 25.21 -4.02
C LEU A 382 5.47 26.09 -5.10
N SER A 383 4.28 25.71 -5.57
CA SER A 383 3.50 26.45 -6.58
C SER A 383 3.20 27.88 -6.15
N ASP A 384 2.81 28.09 -4.89
CA ASP A 384 2.45 29.40 -4.37
C ASP A 384 3.67 30.32 -4.28
N LEU A 385 4.81 29.75 -3.87
CA LEU A 385 6.08 30.48 -3.79
C LEU A 385 6.61 30.82 -5.17
N ALA A 386 6.54 29.89 -6.12
CA ALA A 386 6.91 30.13 -7.51
C ALA A 386 6.08 31.27 -8.12
N ALA A 387 4.75 31.23 -7.98
CA ALA A 387 3.87 32.29 -8.47
C ALA A 387 4.20 33.65 -7.83
N ARG A 388 4.57 33.67 -6.54
CA ARG A 388 4.97 34.91 -5.87
C ARG A 388 6.30 35.45 -6.37
N ILE A 389 7.28 34.57 -6.64
CA ILE A 389 8.56 34.94 -7.25
C ILE A 389 8.33 35.55 -8.63
N ASP A 390 7.43 34.97 -9.43
CA ASP A 390 7.12 35.48 -10.78
C ASP A 390 6.52 36.89 -10.74
N ILE A 391 5.60 37.17 -9.81
CA ILE A 391 5.01 38.50 -9.59
C ILE A 391 6.08 39.51 -9.15
N LEU A 392 6.98 39.12 -8.24
CA LEU A 392 8.05 40.01 -7.79
C LEU A 392 9.06 40.30 -8.90
N SER A 393 9.36 39.30 -9.73
CA SER A 393 10.30 39.39 -10.85
C SER A 393 9.78 40.30 -11.96
N SER A 394 8.48 40.21 -12.30
CA SER A 394 7.86 41.08 -13.29
C SER A 394 7.80 42.54 -12.81
N THR A 395 7.48 42.75 -11.52
CA THR A 395 7.45 44.09 -10.91
C THR A 395 8.84 44.75 -10.88
N ALA A 396 9.89 43.96 -10.62
CA ALA A 396 11.28 44.44 -10.63
C ALA A 396 11.73 44.86 -12.04
N ARG A 397 11.41 44.07 -13.07
CA ARG A 397 11.72 44.39 -14.47
C ARG A 397 11.01 45.67 -14.94
N ALA A 398 9.71 45.81 -14.67
CA ALA A 398 8.95 47.00 -15.06
C ALA A 398 9.51 48.30 -14.43
N ARG A 399 10.00 48.23 -13.18
CA ARG A 399 10.66 49.37 -12.52
C ARG A 399 12.00 49.72 -13.16
N GLN A 400 12.79 48.72 -13.56
CA GLN A 400 14.06 48.95 -14.24
C GLN A 400 13.85 49.57 -15.63
N GLU A 401 12.89 49.08 -16.41
CA GLU A 401 12.54 49.62 -17.74
C GLU A 401 12.03 51.07 -17.65
N THR A 402 11.23 51.39 -16.62
CA THR A 402 10.76 52.76 -16.39
C THR A 402 11.90 53.69 -15.96
N ALA A 403 12.88 53.18 -15.20
CA ALA A 403 14.04 53.95 -14.76
C ALA A 403 15.05 54.18 -15.91
N THR A 404 15.30 53.18 -16.75
CA THR A 404 16.15 53.32 -17.94
C THR A 404 15.53 54.22 -18.99
N ALA A 405 14.20 54.15 -19.20
CA ALA A 405 13.49 55.07 -20.09
C ALA A 405 13.55 56.53 -19.60
N ARG A 406 13.45 56.76 -18.28
CA ARG A 406 13.61 58.11 -17.69
C ARG A 406 15.04 58.65 -17.77
N LEU A 407 16.04 57.78 -17.62
CA LEU A 407 17.44 58.17 -17.79
C LEU A 407 17.74 58.48 -19.26
N ALA A 408 17.25 57.68 -20.21
CA ALA A 408 17.40 57.94 -21.64
C ALA A 408 16.74 59.27 -22.07
N ALA A 409 15.54 59.59 -21.55
CA ALA A 409 14.88 60.87 -21.81
C ALA A 409 15.56 62.09 -21.13
N GLY A 410 16.37 61.86 -20.09
CA GLY A 410 17.13 62.91 -19.40
C GLY A 410 18.44 63.32 -20.09
N PHE A 411 18.90 62.55 -21.08
CA PHE A 411 20.11 62.86 -21.87
C PHE A 411 19.82 63.63 -23.18
N GLU A 412 18.56 63.85 -23.55
CA GLU A 412 18.19 64.58 -24.78
C GLU A 412 17.96 66.10 -24.60
N TYR A 413 18.10 66.66 -23.39
CA TYR A 413 17.92 68.10 -23.11
C TYR A 413 19.13 68.76 -22.45
N GLY A 414 20.34 68.48 -22.96
CA GLY A 414 21.58 69.02 -22.41
C GLY A 414 22.69 69.24 -23.42
N GLU A 415 22.39 69.79 -24.59
CA GLU A 415 23.34 70.50 -25.45
C GLU A 415 22.56 71.26 -26.55
N VAL A 416 22.30 72.56 -26.33
CA VAL A 416 22.65 73.75 -27.15
C VAL A 416 22.27 74.99 -26.36
#